data_AF-A0A2Z4PPX1-F1
#
_entry.id   AF-A0A2Z4PPX1-F1
#
_cell.length_a   1.000
_cell.length_b   1.000
_cell.length_c   1.000
_cell.angle_alpha   90.00
_cell.angle_beta   90.00
_cell.angle_gamma   90.00
#
_symmetry.space_group_name_H-M   'P 1'
#
loop_
_entity.id
_entity.type
_entity.pdbx_description
1 polymer ?
#
loop_
_entity_poly.entity_id
_entity_poly.type
_entity_poly.pdbx_seq_one_letter_code
_entity_poly.pdbx_strand_id
1 'polypeptide(L)'
;MPLITITLGEGEEEQDLRFEVTMENYNQHINDSMPDEKVGPAYNFLMAHVHQEDKAKFKDIILVDEKVPRGMLAILMMGEVSQAMNGTLSVKIKKPSKSLNK
;
A
#
# COMPACT_ATOMS: atom_id res chain seq x y z
N MET A 1 9.88 9.22 -10.17
CA MET A 1 9.30 8.35 -9.12
C MET A 1 8.20 7.54 -9.79
N PRO A 2 8.07 6.23 -9.56
CA PRO A 2 6.94 5.50 -10.11
C PRO A 2 5.64 6.08 -9.56
N LEU A 3 4.71 6.35 -10.48
CA LEU A 3 3.37 6.81 -10.17
C LEU A 3 2.48 5.57 -10.09
N ILE A 4 1.88 5.33 -8.92
CA ILE A 4 0.91 4.26 -8.70
C ILE A 4 -0.47 4.92 -8.67
N THR A 5 -1.39 4.44 -9.52
CA THR A 5 -2.80 4.87 -9.47
C THR A 5 -3.61 3.77 -8.81
N ILE A 6 -4.34 4.10 -7.76
CA ILE A 6 -5.31 3.22 -7.11
C ILE A 6 -6.70 3.74 -7.41
N THR A 7 -7.53 2.90 -8.03
CA THR A 7 -8.95 3.17 -8.28
C THR A 7 -9.78 2.58 -7.15
N LEU A 8 -10.69 3.38 -6.59
CA LEU A 8 -11.60 3.02 -5.52
C LEU A 8 -13.04 3.09 -6.02
N GLY A 9 -13.91 2.18 -5.55
CA GLY A 9 -15.31 2.11 -5.99
C GLY A 9 -15.50 1.17 -7.17
N GLU A 10 -16.71 1.15 -7.72
CA GLU A 10 -17.10 0.30 -8.84
C GLU A 10 -17.99 1.10 -9.81
N GLY A 11 -17.78 0.91 -11.12
CA GLY A 11 -18.64 1.50 -12.15
C GLY A 11 -18.54 3.02 -12.23
N GLU A 12 -19.67 3.72 -12.23
CA GLU A 12 -19.72 5.19 -12.40
C GLU A 12 -19.21 5.97 -11.16
N GLU A 13 -19.03 5.29 -10.02
CA GLU A 13 -18.53 5.89 -8.78
C GLU A 13 -17.01 5.70 -8.59
N GLU A 14 -16.30 5.26 -9.62
CA GLU A 14 -14.86 5.05 -9.58
C GLU A 14 -14.08 6.34 -9.32
N GLN A 15 -13.07 6.22 -8.47
CA GLN A 15 -12.27 7.31 -7.98
C GLN A 15 -10.79 6.95 -7.97
N ASP A 16 -10.04 7.63 -8.82
CA ASP A 16 -8.59 7.48 -8.86
C ASP A 16 -7.89 8.33 -7.80
N LEU A 17 -6.83 7.76 -7.23
CA LEU A 17 -5.86 8.42 -6.37
C LEU A 17 -4.46 8.04 -6.85
N ARG A 18 -3.61 9.04 -7.05
CA ARG A 18 -2.23 8.87 -7.49
C ARG A 18 -1.27 8.93 -6.30
N PHE A 19 -0.26 8.07 -6.32
CA PHE A 19 0.77 7.97 -5.29
C PHE A 19 2.16 7.99 -5.93
N GLU A 20 3.03 8.86 -5.42
CA GLU A 20 4.43 8.98 -5.83
C GLU A 20 5.31 8.21 -4.84
N VAL A 21 5.58 6.94 -5.15
CA VAL A 21 6.26 6.03 -4.24
C VAL A 21 7.59 5.60 -4.85
N THR A 22 8.64 5.52 -4.06
CA THR A 22 9.90 4.86 -4.47
C THR A 22 10.13 3.59 -3.65
N MET A 23 11.05 2.74 -4.11
CA MET A 23 11.44 1.54 -3.36
C MET A 23 12.07 1.88 -2.01
N GLU A 24 12.77 3.01 -1.93
CA GLU A 24 13.32 3.51 -0.66
C GLU A 24 12.20 3.85 0.33
N ASN A 25 11.17 4.59 -0.11
CA ASN A 25 10.02 4.90 0.74
C ASN A 25 9.32 3.61 1.20
N TYR A 26 9.10 2.67 0.27
CA TYR A 26 8.44 1.41 0.59
C TYR A 26 9.24 0.58 1.61
N ASN A 27 10.56 0.46 1.44
CA ASN A 27 11.41 -0.22 2.41
C ASN A 27 11.36 0.45 3.79
N GLN A 28 11.34 1.78 3.83
CA GLN A 28 11.19 2.53 5.07
C GLN A 28 9.86 2.20 5.77
N HIS A 29 8.75 2.16 5.03
CA HIS A 29 7.46 1.73 5.58
C HIS A 29 7.50 0.33 6.19
N ILE A 30 8.14 -0.63 5.52
CA ILE A 30 8.28 -2.00 6.04
C ILE A 30 9.12 -2.02 7.33
N ASN A 31 10.20 -1.23 7.39
CA ASN A 31 11.05 -1.13 8.58
C ASN A 31 10.32 -0.49 9.78
N ASP A 32 9.45 0.50 9.52
CA ASP A 32 8.72 1.23 10.56
C ASP A 32 7.45 0.50 11.02
N SER A 33 7.00 -0.52 10.28
CA SER A 33 5.77 -1.26 10.58
C SER A 33 6.01 -2.34 11.62
N MET A 34 5.36 -2.22 12.78
CA MET A 34 5.37 -3.25 13.82
C MET A 34 4.29 -4.32 13.56
N PRO A 35 4.45 -5.56 14.05
CA PRO A 35 3.50 -6.65 13.78
C PRO A 35 2.06 -6.38 14.23
N ASP A 36 1.89 -5.65 15.34
CA ASP A 36 0.61 -5.29 15.96
C ASP A 36 0.11 -3.89 15.57
N GLU A 37 1.00 -3.01 15.08
CA GLU A 37 0.67 -1.66 14.66
C GLU A 37 0.84 -1.46 13.15
N LYS A 38 -0.24 -1.71 12.39
CA LYS A 38 -0.21 -1.62 10.91
C LYS A 38 -0.98 -0.43 10.33
N VAL A 39 -2.06 0.01 10.99
CA VAL A 39 -2.95 1.05 10.46
C VAL A 39 -2.28 2.43 10.43
N GLY A 40 -1.64 2.82 11.54
CA GLY A 40 -0.92 4.09 11.63
C GLY A 40 0.18 4.23 10.57
N PRO A 41 1.13 3.27 10.49
CA PRO A 41 2.17 3.28 9.47
C PRO A 41 1.64 3.29 8.03
N ALA A 42 0.59 2.52 7.73
CA ALA A 42 -0.04 2.51 6.40
C ALA A 42 -0.65 3.87 6.04
N TYR A 43 -1.44 4.46 6.93
CA TYR A 43 -2.03 5.79 6.71
C TYR A 43 -0.95 6.86 6.55
N ASN A 44 0.05 6.90 7.43
CA ASN A 44 1.12 7.88 7.38
C ASN A 44 1.90 7.79 6.07
N PHE A 45 2.18 6.57 5.62
CA PHE A 45 2.82 6.34 4.33
C PHE A 45 1.97 6.86 3.16
N LEU A 46 0.71 6.44 3.07
CA LEU A 46 -0.18 6.87 1.98
C LEU A 46 -0.35 8.40 1.96
N MET A 47 -0.50 9.01 3.13
CA MET A 47 -0.66 10.46 3.28
C MET A 47 0.59 11.27 2.90
N ALA A 48 1.78 10.69 3.13
CA ALA A 48 3.05 11.32 2.76
C ALA A 48 3.30 11.27 1.24
N HIS A 49 2.77 10.25 0.55
CA HIS A 49 3.08 9.97 -0.85
C HIS A 49 1.91 10.15 -1.81
N VAL A 50 0.70 10.47 -1.34
CA VAL A 50 -0.41 10.84 -2.21
C VAL A 50 -0.06 12.12 -2.99
N HIS A 51 -0.38 12.13 -4.29
CA HIS A 51 -0.17 13.28 -5.15
C HIS A 51 -0.90 14.50 -4.58
N GLN A 52 -0.27 15.67 -4.69
CA GLN A 52 -0.74 16.88 -4.02
C GLN A 52 -2.19 17.24 -4.37
N GLU A 53 -2.56 17.09 -5.65
CA GLU A 53 -3.92 17.36 -6.16
C GLU A 53 -4.97 16.39 -5.60
N ASP A 54 -4.57 15.16 -5.25
CA ASP A 54 -5.49 14.11 -4.80
C ASP A 54 -5.60 14.09 -3.26
N LYS A 55 -4.81 14.91 -2.57
CA LYS A 55 -4.65 14.87 -1.11
C LYS A 55 -5.93 15.20 -0.34
N ALA A 56 -6.73 16.14 -0.84
CA ALA A 56 -8.02 16.48 -0.23
C ALA A 56 -8.99 15.30 -0.35
N LYS A 57 -9.15 14.79 -1.57
CA LYS A 57 -9.96 13.61 -1.87
C LYS A 57 -9.55 12.38 -1.06
N PHE A 58 -8.24 12.13 -0.94
CA PHE A 58 -7.72 11.04 -0.12
C PHE A 58 -8.14 11.18 1.35
N LYS A 59 -8.06 12.38 1.94
CA LYS A 59 -8.52 12.61 3.33
C LYS A 59 -10.00 12.32 3.50
N ASP A 60 -10.84 12.81 2.60
CA ASP A 60 -12.29 12.64 2.65
C ASP A 60 -12.69 11.16 2.60
N ILE A 61 -11.92 10.36 1.85
CA ILE A 61 -12.13 8.92 1.73
C ILE A 61 -11.58 8.18 2.95
N ILE A 62 -10.32 8.46 3.33
CA ILE A 62 -9.57 7.63 4.27
C ILE A 62 -9.90 7.95 5.72
N LEU A 63 -10.44 9.13 6.03
CA LEU A 63 -10.78 9.53 7.40
C LEU A 63 -12.28 9.37 7.67
N VAL A 64 -12.60 8.99 8.90
CA VAL A 64 -13.93 9.08 9.49
C VAL A 64 -13.93 10.30 10.39
N ASP A 65 -14.96 11.15 10.22
CA ASP A 65 -15.12 12.42 10.95
C ASP A 65 -13.84 13.29 10.93
N GLU A 66 -13.11 13.25 9.81
CA GLU A 66 -11.83 13.96 9.58
C GLU A 66 -10.70 13.63 10.59
N LYS A 67 -10.84 12.57 11.39
CA LYS A 67 -9.94 12.29 12.52
C LYS A 67 -9.37 10.88 12.52
N VAL A 68 -10.20 9.89 12.23
CA VAL A 68 -9.83 8.49 12.45
C VAL A 68 -9.64 7.79 11.11
N PRO A 69 -8.45 7.22 10.81
CA PRO A 69 -8.27 6.46 9.58
C PRO A 69 -9.19 5.24 9.50
N ARG A 70 -9.79 5.03 8.33
CA ARG A 70 -10.46 3.78 7.93
C ARG A 70 -9.41 2.68 7.82
N GLY A 71 -9.12 2.03 8.94
CA GLY A 71 -7.98 1.13 9.07
C GLY A 71 -7.93 0.04 8.00
N MET A 72 -9.04 -0.64 7.73
CA MET A 72 -9.09 -1.68 6.68
C MET A 72 -8.77 -1.12 5.29
N LEU A 73 -9.32 0.05 4.94
CA LEU A 73 -9.06 0.68 3.65
C LEU A 73 -7.58 1.05 3.50
N ALA A 74 -6.96 1.61 4.54
CA ALA A 74 -5.53 1.92 4.54
C ALA A 74 -4.67 0.67 4.28
N ILE A 75 -5.01 -0.46 4.92
CA ILE A 75 -4.31 -1.74 4.72
C ILE A 75 -4.52 -2.26 3.29
N LEU A 76 -5.73 -2.22 2.76
CA LEU A 76 -6.02 -2.66 1.39
C LEU A 76 -5.26 -1.83 0.35
N MET A 77 -5.29 -0.49 0.48
CA MET A 77 -4.54 0.41 -0.40
C MET A 77 -3.03 0.15 -0.34
N MET A 78 -2.48 -0.11 0.86
CA MET A 78 -1.08 -0.51 0.99
C MET A 78 -0.78 -1.88 0.36
N GLY A 79 -1.75 -2.80 0.34
CA GLY A 79 -1.66 -4.05 -0.40
C GLY A 79 -1.46 -3.81 -1.90
N GLU A 80 -2.21 -2.88 -2.49
CA GLU A 80 -2.07 -2.50 -3.91
C GLU A 80 -0.73 -1.80 -4.19
N VAL A 81 -0.28 -0.90 -3.31
CA VAL A 81 1.07 -0.33 -3.41
C VAL A 81 2.13 -1.44 -3.37
N SER A 82 2.02 -2.39 -2.45
CA SER A 82 2.98 -3.49 -2.30
C SER A 82 3.04 -4.36 -3.55
N GLN A 83 1.89 -4.64 -4.18
CA GLN A 83 1.81 -5.38 -5.44
C GLN A 83 2.47 -4.59 -6.58
N ALA A 84 2.17 -3.31 -6.71
CA ALA A 84 2.78 -2.45 -7.72
C ALA A 84 4.31 -2.35 -7.56
N MET A 85 4.81 -2.28 -6.32
CA MET A 85 6.24 -2.22 -6.02
C MET A 85 6.96 -3.55 -6.31
N ASN A 86 6.28 -4.69 -6.13
CA ASN A 86 6.82 -6.01 -6.50
C ASN A 86 6.80 -6.24 -8.03
N GLY A 87 5.90 -5.56 -8.75
CA GLY A 87 5.75 -5.69 -10.19
C GLY A 87 5.44 -7.14 -10.60
N THR A 88 6.26 -7.71 -11.48
CA THR A 88 6.09 -9.08 -12.01
C THR A 88 6.97 -10.13 -11.32
N LEU A 89 7.68 -9.76 -10.25
CA LEU A 89 8.62 -10.66 -9.58
C LEU A 89 7.88 -11.77 -8.82
N SER A 90 8.19 -13.02 -9.15
CA SER A 90 7.64 -14.21 -8.48
C SER A 90 8.73 -14.94 -7.69
N VAL A 91 8.57 -15.04 -6.37
CA VAL A 91 9.45 -15.84 -5.49
C VAL A 91 8.84 -17.22 -5.24
N LYS A 92 9.56 -18.30 -5.62
CA LYS A 92 9.10 -19.70 -5.45
C LYS A 92 10.18 -20.54 -4.78
N ILE A 93 9.79 -21.36 -3.80
CA ILE A 93 10.69 -22.35 -3.19
C ILE A 93 10.74 -23.59 -4.09
N LYS A 94 11.94 -23.94 -4.59
CA LYS A 94 12.16 -25.22 -5.27
C LYS A 94 12.55 -26.28 -4.25
N LYS A 95 11.68 -27.27 -4.00
CA LYS A 95 12.05 -28.43 -3.18
C LYS A 95 13.16 -29.24 -3.87
N PRO A 96 14.17 -29.73 -3.14
CA PRO A 96 15.19 -30.61 -3.70
C PRO A 96 14.53 -31.90 -4.22
N SER A 97 14.92 -32.38 -5.41
CA SER A 97 14.35 -33.58 -6.04
C SER A 97 14.82 -34.90 -5.38
N LYS A 98 15.75 -34.84 -4.43
CA LYS A 98 16.19 -35.98 -3.61
C LYS A 98 16.10 -35.61 -2.15
N SER A 99 15.45 -36.46 -1.36
CA SER A 99 15.49 -36.40 0.10
C SER A 99 16.96 -36.39 0.53
N LEU A 100 17.38 -35.36 1.27
CA LEU A 100 18.62 -35.40 2.03
C LEU A 100 18.37 -36.37 3.20
N ASN A 101 18.45 -37.68 2.92
CA ASN A 101 18.52 -38.68 3.96
C ASN A 101 19.86 -38.46 4.67
N LYS A 102 19.80 -37.90 5.88
CA LYS A 102 20.84 -38.06 6.90
C LYS A 102 20.45 -39.22 7.79
#